data_AF-A0ABD5ZX16-F1
#
_entry.id   AF-A0ABD5ZX16-F1
#
_cell.length_a   1.000
_cell.length_b   1.000
_cell.length_c   1.000
_cell.angle_alpha   90.00
_cell.angle_beta   90.00
_cell.angle_gamma   90.00
#
_symmetry.space_group_name_H-M   'P 1'
#
loop_
_entity.id
_entity.type
_entity.pdbx_description
1 polymer ?
#
loop_
_entity_poly.entity_id
_entity_poly.type
_entity_poly.pdbx_seq_one_letter_code
_entity_poly.pdbx_strand_id
1 'polypeptide(L)'
;MAPVHWLSAGVLTLNTVIGVALVLGVFMFMERRIHLGAFGGLFAGATVIYVEATMGERMLQVTVGEMKLLVLAAAFGAVLGVVGTVLTVKPEL
;
A
#
# COMPACT_ATOMS: atom_id res chain seq x y z
N MET A 1 7.00 -28.87 7.88
CA MET A 1 7.14 -27.49 7.39
C MET A 1 5.77 -27.05 6.90
N ALA A 2 5.01 -26.31 7.71
CA ALA A 2 3.70 -25.82 7.29
C ALA A 2 3.87 -24.82 6.12
N PRO A 3 2.97 -24.81 5.12
CA PRO A 3 3.23 -24.16 3.84
C PRO A 3 3.25 -22.64 4.00
N VAL A 4 4.41 -22.05 3.69
CA VAL A 4 4.71 -20.60 3.72
C VAL A 4 3.69 -19.76 2.90
N HIS A 5 2.96 -20.40 1.98
CA HIS A 5 1.94 -19.82 1.11
C HIS A 5 0.74 -19.22 1.87
N TRP A 6 0.33 -19.80 3.00
CA TRP A 6 -0.87 -19.32 3.72
C TRP A 6 -0.61 -17.99 4.44
N LEU A 7 0.60 -17.84 4.99
CA LEU A 7 1.01 -16.64 5.71
C LEU A 7 1.24 -15.47 4.73
N SER A 8 1.85 -15.76 3.57
CA SER A 8 2.03 -14.76 2.51
C SER A 8 0.70 -14.34 1.86
N ALA A 9 -0.23 -15.27 1.66
CA ALA A 9 -1.59 -14.93 1.22
C ALA A 9 -2.32 -14.03 2.23
N GLY A 10 -2.22 -14.33 3.53
CA GLY A 10 -2.82 -13.51 4.58
C GLY A 10 -2.25 -12.09 4.63
N VAL A 11 -0.92 -11.93 4.49
CA VAL A 11 -0.26 -10.61 4.45
C VAL A 11 -0.69 -9.82 3.22
N LEU A 12 -0.82 -10.47 2.06
CA LEU A 12 -1.30 -9.83 0.83
C LEU A 12 -2.75 -9.33 0.98
N THR A 13 -3.64 -10.17 1.52
CA THR A 13 -5.03 -9.79 1.76
C THR A 13 -5.11 -8.61 2.74
N LEU A 14 -4.36 -8.66 3.84
CA LEU A 14 -4.32 -7.59 4.83
C LEU A 14 -3.85 -6.26 4.20
N ASN A 15 -2.74 -6.27 3.46
CA ASN A 15 -2.23 -5.09 2.76
C ASN A 15 -3.25 -4.53 1.77
N THR A 16 -3.95 -5.40 1.04
CA THR A 16 -4.98 -4.98 0.08
C THR A 16 -6.14 -4.30 0.79
N VAL A 17 -6.62 -4.88 1.90
CA VAL A 17 -7.73 -4.31 2.69
C VAL A 17 -7.32 -2.96 3.29
N ILE A 18 -6.14 -2.87 3.87
CA ILE A 18 -5.60 -1.62 4.44
C ILE A 18 -5.45 -0.57 3.33
N GLY A 19 -4.87 -0.93 2.19
CA GLY A 19 -4.71 -0.03 1.05
C GLY A 19 -6.05 0.51 0.54
N VAL A 20 -7.06 -0.35 0.34
CA VAL A 20 -8.40 0.07 -0.07
C VAL A 20 -9.03 1.00 0.97
N ALA A 21 -8.94 0.67 2.25
CA ALA A 21 -9.47 1.51 3.33
C ALA A 21 -8.79 2.89 3.36
N LEU A 22 -7.48 2.93 3.13
CA LEU A 22 -6.70 4.16 3.10
C LEU A 22 -7.10 5.03 1.90
N VAL A 23 -7.27 4.44 0.72
CA VAL A 23 -7.76 5.13 -0.48
C VAL A 23 -9.16 5.71 -0.25
N LEU A 24 -10.10 4.92 0.26
CA LEU A 24 -11.45 5.38 0.58
C LEU A 24 -11.44 6.53 1.61
N GLY A 25 -10.62 6.40 2.65
CA GLY A 25 -10.43 7.46 3.64
C GLY A 25 -9.91 8.75 3.01
N VAL A 26 -8.89 8.66 2.16
CA VAL A 26 -8.33 9.82 1.44
C VAL A 26 -9.37 10.49 0.55
N PHE A 27 -10.15 9.72 -0.23
CA PHE A 27 -11.22 10.27 -1.06
C PHE A 27 -12.28 11.01 -0.22
N MET A 28 -12.74 10.41 0.89
CA MET A 28 -13.69 11.04 1.80
C MET A 28 -13.14 12.35 2.40
N PHE A 29 -11.85 12.41 2.72
CA PHE A 29 -11.21 13.65 3.19
C PHE A 29 -11.01 14.68 2.07
N MET A 30 -10.71 14.23 0.84
CA MET A 30 -10.60 15.09 -0.34
C MET A 30 -11.92 15.79 -0.68
N GLU A 31 -13.06 15.10 -0.55
CA GLU A 31 -14.40 15.69 -0.74
C GLU A 31 -14.67 16.86 0.22
N ARG A 32 -14.11 16.82 1.43
CA ARG A 32 -14.28 17.91 2.42
C ARG A 32 -13.29 19.05 2.18
N ARG A 33 -11.99 18.73 2.08
CA ARG A 33 -10.92 19.68 1.73
C ARG A 33 -9.78 18.93 1.07
N ILE A 34 -9.47 19.30 -0.17
CA ILE A 34 -8.41 18.69 -1.00
C ILE A 34 -7.06 18.61 -0.25
N HIS A 35 -6.66 19.69 0.43
CA HIS A 35 -5.40 19.71 1.20
C HIS A 35 -5.39 18.71 2.36
N LEU A 36 -6.51 18.53 3.06
CA LEU A 36 -6.60 17.56 4.16
C LEU A 36 -6.52 16.12 3.64
N GLY A 37 -7.16 15.82 2.51
CA GLY A 37 -7.06 14.51 1.87
C GLY A 37 -5.65 14.23 1.35
N ALA A 38 -5.01 15.21 0.69
CA ALA A 38 -3.66 15.04 0.13
C ALA A 38 -2.59 14.87 1.21
N PHE A 39 -2.51 15.78 2.18
CA PHE A 39 -1.53 15.68 3.26
C PHE A 39 -1.88 14.55 4.23
N GLY A 40 -3.16 14.38 4.56
CA GLY A 40 -3.62 13.28 5.42
C GLY A 40 -3.32 11.92 4.81
N GLY A 41 -3.57 11.75 3.51
CA GLY A 41 -3.23 10.53 2.78
C GLY A 41 -1.73 10.26 2.72
N LEU A 42 -0.93 11.29 2.47
CA LEU A 42 0.53 11.18 2.46
C LEU A 42 1.05 10.70 3.82
N PHE A 43 0.67 11.37 4.91
CA PHE A 43 1.16 11.03 6.25
C PHE A 43 0.60 9.71 6.76
N ALA A 44 -0.70 9.45 6.56
CA ALA A 44 -1.32 8.19 6.97
C ALA A 44 -0.73 7.01 6.20
N GLY A 45 -0.60 7.13 4.87
CA GLY A 45 -0.01 6.10 4.02
C GLY A 45 1.44 5.82 4.40
N ALA A 46 2.26 6.85 4.55
CA ALA A 46 3.66 6.69 4.98
C ALA A 46 3.78 6.01 6.35
N THR A 47 2.92 6.39 7.30
CA THR A 47 2.91 5.80 8.64
C THR A 47 2.53 4.32 8.60
N VAL A 48 1.48 3.97 7.86
CA VAL A 48 1.04 2.59 7.70
C VAL A 48 2.14 1.73 7.07
N ILE A 49 2.72 2.19 5.96
CA ILE A 49 3.82 1.48 5.27
C ILE A 49 5.02 1.30 6.21
N TYR A 50 5.38 2.32 6.99
CA TYR A 50 6.48 2.22 7.95
C TYR A 50 6.22 1.15 9.01
N VAL A 51 5.00 1.11 9.56
CA VAL A 51 4.60 0.11 10.57
C VAL A 51 4.60 -1.29 9.95
N GLU A 52 4.02 -1.46 8.77
CA GLU A 52 3.98 -2.74 8.07
C GLU A 52 5.37 -3.25 7.70
N ALA A 53 6.25 -2.37 7.22
CA ALA A 53 7.64 -2.70 6.91
C ALA A 53 8.41 -3.12 8.17
N THR A 54 8.25 -2.39 9.27
CA THR A 54 8.93 -2.69 10.55
C THR A 54 8.43 -4.00 11.15
N MET A 55 7.12 -4.26 11.09
CA MET A 55 6.55 -5.52 11.59
C MET A 55 6.92 -6.69 10.67
N GLY A 56 6.88 -6.49 9.35
CA GLY A 56 7.31 -7.48 8.37
C GLY A 56 8.77 -7.88 8.54
N GLU A 57 9.67 -6.92 8.76
CA GLU A 57 11.09 -7.19 9.04
C GLU A 57 11.25 -8.08 10.28
N ARG A 58 10.54 -7.77 11.37
CA ARG A 58 10.59 -8.54 12.62
C ARG A 58 9.99 -9.94 12.49
N MET A 59 8.92 -10.08 11.71
CA MET A 59 8.18 -11.35 11.59
C MET A 59 8.79 -12.30 10.57
N LEU A 60 9.41 -11.79 9.50
CA LEU A 60 9.89 -12.60 8.37
C LEU A 60 11.42 -12.70 8.29
N GLN A 61 12.18 -11.97 9.12
CA GLN A 61 13.66 -11.95 9.12
C GLN A 61 14.24 -11.75 7.71
N VAL A 62 13.72 -10.75 7.00
CA VAL A 62 14.00 -10.51 5.58
C VAL A 62 15.41 -9.97 5.38
N THR A 63 16.14 -10.50 4.41
CA THR A 63 17.48 -9.98 4.05
C THR A 63 17.39 -8.68 3.24
N VAL A 64 18.47 -7.90 3.23
CA VAL A 64 18.55 -6.66 2.43
C VAL A 64 18.29 -6.90 0.94
N GLY A 65 18.67 -8.07 0.42
CA GLY A 65 18.42 -8.46 -0.97
C GLY A 65 16.93 -8.65 -1.28
N GLU A 66 16.22 -9.37 -0.42
CA GLU A 66 14.78 -9.61 -0.55
C GLU A 66 13.98 -8.33 -0.38
N MET A 67 14.38 -7.46 0.55
CA MET A 67 13.73 -6.17 0.78
C MET A 67 13.80 -5.27 -0.47
N LYS A 68 14.92 -5.28 -1.21
CA LYS A 68 15.04 -4.55 -2.49
C LYS A 68 14.04 -5.05 -3.53
N LEU A 69 13.86 -6.37 -3.65
CA LEU A 69 12.90 -6.95 -4.58
C LEU A 69 11.46 -6.61 -4.17
N LEU A 70 11.14 -6.64 -2.88
CA LEU A 70 9.83 -6.25 -2.36
C LEU A 70 9.51 -4.78 -2.64
N VAL A 71 10.47 -3.88 -2.43
CA VAL A 71 10.32 -2.45 -2.74
C VAL A 71 10.11 -2.22 -4.23
N LEU A 72 10.89 -2.91 -5.08
CA LEU A 72 10.70 -2.84 -6.54
C LEU A 72 9.31 -3.34 -6.94
N ALA A 73 8.88 -4.49 -6.42
CA ALA A 73 7.55 -5.04 -6.69
C ALA A 73 6.42 -4.09 -6.24
N ALA A 74 6.55 -3.47 -5.06
CA ALA A 74 5.61 -2.49 -4.56
C ALA A 74 5.56 -1.23 -5.45
N ALA A 75 6.72 -0.71 -5.87
CA ALA A 75 6.80 0.45 -6.76
C ALA A 75 6.19 0.16 -8.14
N PHE A 76 6.50 -0.99 -8.74
CA PHE A 76 5.88 -1.42 -9.98
C PHE A 76 4.36 -1.58 -9.84
N GLY A 77 3.90 -2.21 -8.76
CA GLY A 77 2.47 -2.38 -8.47
C GLY A 77 1.74 -1.04 -8.31
N ALA A 78 2.34 -0.08 -7.60
CA ALA A 78 1.79 1.26 -7.45
C ALA A 78 1.70 2.00 -8.80
N VAL A 79 2.76 1.96 -9.62
CA VAL A 79 2.75 2.59 -10.94
C VAL A 79 1.70 1.94 -11.85
N LEU A 80 1.64 0.61 -11.89
CA LEU A 80 0.63 -0.11 -12.68
C LEU A 80 -0.79 0.20 -12.20
N GLY A 81 -1.00 0.30 -10.89
CA GLY A 81 -2.29 0.66 -10.29
C GLY A 81 -2.71 2.07 -10.70
N VAL A 82 -1.82 3.06 -10.56
CA VAL A 82 -2.11 4.46 -10.94
C VAL A 82 -2.34 4.58 -12.44
N VAL A 83 -1.44 4.06 -13.27
CA VAL A 83 -1.55 4.13 -14.73
C VAL A 83 -2.81 3.42 -15.20
N GLY A 84 -3.06 2.19 -14.71
CA GLY A 84 -4.27 1.43 -15.04
C GLY A 84 -5.54 2.17 -14.64
N THR A 85 -5.55 2.78 -13.45
CA THR A 85 -6.70 3.57 -12.99
C THR A 85 -6.92 4.80 -13.85
N VAL A 86 -5.88 5.59 -14.15
CA VAL A 86 -5.99 6.80 -14.98
C VAL A 86 -6.40 6.49 -16.43
N LEU A 87 -5.93 5.37 -16.98
CA LEU A 87 -6.30 4.92 -18.33
C LEU A 87 -7.74 4.40 -18.40
N THR A 88 -8.26 3.82 -17.30
CA THR A 88 -9.60 3.21 -17.26
C THR A 88 -10.67 4.21 -16.80
N VAL A 89 -10.35 4.96 -15.75
CA VAL A 89 -11.19 5.97 -15.13
C VAL A 89 -10.58 7.32 -15.49
N LYS A 90 -11.20 8.02 -16.45
CA LYS A 90 -10.80 9.39 -16.76
C LYS A 90 -11.00 10.25 -15.50
N PRO A 91 -9.94 10.81 -14.91
CA PRO A 91 -10.11 11.70 -13.79
C PRO A 91 -10.73 13.00 -14.32
N GLU A 92 -11.98 13.27 -13.96
CA GLU A 92 -12.57 14.60 -14.05
C GLU A 92 -11.99 15.39 -12.86
N LEU A 93 -10.92 16.16 -13.12
CA LEU A 93 -10.37 17.12 -12.17
C LEU A 93 -11.24 18.38 -12.12
#